data_AF-A0A084UAB2-F1
#
_entry.id   AF-A0A084UAB2-F1
#
_cell.length_a   1.000
_cell.length_b   1.000
_cell.length_c   1.000
_cell.angle_alpha   90.00
_cell.angle_beta   90.00
_cell.angle_gamma   90.00
#
_symmetry.space_group_name_H-M   'P 1'
#
loop_
_entity.id
_entity.type
_entity.pdbx_description
1 polymer ?
#
loop_
_entity_poly.entity_id
_entity_poly.type
_entity_poly.pdbx_seq_one_letter_code
_entity_poly.pdbx_strand_id
1 'polypeptide(L)'
;MKRVIDGVFRGTLKTLGPKASPTGIFKEPVKGPVAVGSEGLSGDHQGDRRVHGGPEKAIHLYPSVHYASWVTEYPHLESQMQPGSFGENISVGCMDEGDVCLGDRFRLGTAVVEFSQGRQPCWKLNARFLEPRLAKAVQDTGRTGWYFRVIEPGTVSAGDALELVERPHGSWSLARVTRLFYVDQLNYDALEELAAIASLAESWRKLACRRLERREVEDWNRRLNGEA
;
A
#
# COMPACT_ATOMS: atom_id res chain seq x y z
N MET A 1 3.93 17.21 9.80
CA MET A 1 4.29 16.97 8.38
C MET A 1 3.07 17.30 7.53
N LYS A 2 3.21 18.08 6.45
CA LYS A 2 2.12 18.43 5.54
C LYS A 2 2.59 18.34 4.09
N ARG A 3 1.88 17.61 3.25
CA ARG A 3 2.17 17.39 1.83
C ARG A 3 0.94 17.70 0.98
N VAL A 4 1.14 18.06 -0.28
CA VAL A 4 0.06 18.24 -1.25
C VAL A 4 -0.20 16.92 -1.96
N ILE A 5 -1.46 16.58 -2.18
CA ILE A 5 -1.86 15.39 -2.92
C ILE A 5 -1.72 15.68 -4.41
N ASP A 6 -0.81 14.97 -5.07
CA ASP A 6 -0.53 15.13 -6.50
C ASP A 6 -1.69 14.61 -7.36
N GLY A 7 -2.36 13.54 -6.90
CA GLY A 7 -3.43 12.90 -7.65
C GLY A 7 -4.32 12.01 -6.80
N VAL A 8 -5.59 11.92 -7.21
CA VAL A 8 -6.59 11.01 -6.67
C VAL A 8 -7.06 10.11 -7.80
N PHE A 9 -7.10 8.81 -7.57
CA PHE A 9 -7.39 7.81 -8.59
C PHE A 9 -8.39 6.76 -8.10
N ARG A 10 -9.20 6.25 -9.04
CA ARG A 10 -10.11 5.14 -8.79
C ARG A 10 -10.16 4.21 -10.00
N GLY A 11 -10.47 2.94 -9.77
CA GLY A 11 -10.55 1.92 -10.80
C GLY A 11 -11.94 1.31 -10.84
N THR A 12 -12.34 0.93 -12.05
CA THR A 12 -13.46 0.02 -12.28
C THR A 12 -12.96 -1.42 -12.34
N LEU A 13 -13.86 -2.40 -12.17
CA LEU A 13 -13.49 -3.81 -12.32
C LEU A 13 -13.15 -4.11 -13.77
N LYS A 14 -11.93 -4.60 -13.98
CA LYS A 14 -11.44 -5.18 -15.23
C LYS A 14 -10.88 -6.58 -14.95
N THR A 15 -10.65 -7.36 -15.99
CA THR A 15 -10.02 -8.67 -15.89
C THR A 15 -8.54 -8.57 -16.22
N LEU A 16 -7.69 -9.38 -15.55
CA LEU A 16 -6.25 -9.37 -15.75
C LEU A 16 -5.67 -10.77 -15.92
N GLY A 17 -4.73 -10.87 -16.87
CA GLY A 17 -3.99 -12.09 -17.16
C GLY A 17 -4.83 -13.19 -17.82
N PRO A 18 -4.21 -14.33 -18.14
CA PRO A 18 -4.86 -15.42 -18.87
C PRO A 18 -6.03 -16.06 -18.11
N LYS A 19 -6.05 -15.95 -16.78
CA LYS A 19 -7.13 -16.45 -15.92
C LYS A 19 -8.28 -15.46 -15.72
N ALA A 20 -8.29 -14.34 -16.47
CA ALA A 20 -9.31 -13.29 -16.40
C ALA A 20 -9.64 -12.84 -14.96
N SER A 21 -8.63 -12.74 -14.09
CA SER A 21 -8.85 -12.48 -12.67
C SER A 21 -9.36 -11.05 -12.45
N PRO A 22 -10.42 -10.84 -11.65
CA PRO A 22 -10.95 -9.52 -11.40
C PRO A 22 -9.93 -8.62 -10.69
N THR A 23 -9.82 -7.38 -11.15
CA THR A 23 -8.90 -6.39 -10.61
C THR A 23 -9.44 -4.97 -10.77
N GLY A 24 -9.11 -4.11 -9.81
CA GLY A 24 -9.31 -2.66 -9.91
C GLY A 24 -7.98 -1.92 -10.04
N ILE A 25 -6.90 -2.61 -10.43
CA ILE A 25 -5.54 -2.05 -10.47
C ILE A 25 -5.41 -0.94 -11.52
N PHE A 26 -6.22 -0.96 -12.57
CA PHE A 26 -6.27 0.09 -13.60
C PHE A 26 -7.05 1.29 -13.07
N LYS A 27 -6.34 2.14 -12.33
CA LYS A 27 -6.87 3.37 -11.77
C LYS A 27 -6.79 4.49 -12.81
N GLU A 28 -7.81 5.33 -12.83
CA GLU A 28 -7.92 6.51 -13.66
C GLU A 28 -8.02 7.75 -12.75
N PRO A 29 -7.46 8.90 -13.17
CA PRO A 29 -7.49 10.11 -12.37
C PRO A 29 -8.92 10.63 -12.19
N VAL A 30 -9.23 11.07 -10.98
CA VAL A 30 -10.51 11.67 -10.62
C VAL A 30 -10.37 13.19 -10.65
N LYS A 31 -11.34 13.86 -11.28
CA LYS A 31 -11.45 15.32 -11.27
C LYS A 31 -12.39 15.76 -10.15
N GLY A 32 -11.90 16.67 -9.30
CA GLY A 32 -12.66 17.24 -8.20
C GLY A 32 -12.82 16.33 -6.98
N PRO A 33 -13.59 16.76 -5.98
CA PRO A 33 -13.74 16.04 -4.71
C PRO A 33 -14.41 14.68 -4.87
N VAL A 34 -13.87 13.68 -4.18
CA VAL A 34 -14.45 12.33 -4.05
C VAL A 34 -14.69 11.98 -2.59
N ALA A 35 -15.81 11.33 -2.30
CA ALA A 35 -16.14 10.88 -0.95
C ALA A 35 -15.20 9.73 -0.51
N VAL A 36 -14.73 9.82 0.73
CA VAL A 36 -13.92 8.84 1.44
C VAL A 36 -14.79 8.17 2.49
N GLY A 37 -15.06 6.87 2.32
CA GLY A 37 -15.84 6.07 3.24
C GLY A 37 -15.01 4.96 3.90
N SER A 38 -15.60 4.25 4.85
CA SER A 38 -14.95 3.17 5.61
C SER A 38 -14.38 2.03 4.74
N GLU A 39 -14.88 1.87 3.52
CA GLU A 39 -14.43 0.84 2.58
C GLU A 39 -13.61 1.37 1.40
N GLY A 40 -13.37 2.69 1.34
CA GLY A 40 -12.55 3.33 0.31
C GLY A 40 -13.21 4.53 -0.36
N LEU A 41 -12.68 4.90 -1.54
CA LEU A 41 -13.20 6.02 -2.32
C LEU A 41 -14.49 5.65 -3.07
N SER A 42 -15.42 6.61 -3.15
CA SER A 42 -16.65 6.41 -3.91
C SER A 42 -16.38 6.11 -5.40
N GLY A 43 -16.94 4.99 -5.87
CA GLY A 43 -16.76 4.48 -7.23
C GLY A 43 -15.45 3.72 -7.47
N ASP A 44 -14.61 3.55 -6.45
CA ASP A 44 -13.44 2.68 -6.54
C ASP A 44 -13.81 1.21 -6.32
N HIS A 45 -13.18 0.32 -7.09
CA HIS A 45 -13.46 -1.11 -7.02
C HIS A 45 -12.20 -1.92 -6.68
N GLN A 46 -12.41 -3.00 -5.92
CA GLN A 46 -11.38 -3.95 -5.51
C GLN A 46 -11.76 -5.34 -6.04
N GLY A 47 -10.91 -5.93 -6.87
CA GLY A 47 -11.23 -7.19 -7.55
C GLY A 47 -11.28 -8.44 -6.66
N ASP A 48 -10.57 -8.44 -5.53
CA ASP A 48 -10.74 -9.45 -4.48
C ASP A 48 -10.67 -8.77 -3.12
N ARG A 49 -11.84 -8.60 -2.48
CA ARG A 49 -11.96 -7.90 -1.19
C ARG A 49 -11.38 -8.69 -0.02
N ARG A 50 -11.13 -9.99 -0.15
CA ARG A 50 -10.48 -10.79 0.91
C ARG A 50 -9.00 -10.45 1.04
N VAL A 51 -8.37 -10.05 -0.07
CA VAL A 51 -6.92 -9.84 -0.15
C VAL A 51 -6.56 -8.37 -0.35
N HIS A 52 -7.29 -7.64 -1.19
CA HIS A 52 -6.96 -6.28 -1.63
C HIS A 52 -7.97 -5.23 -1.19
N GLY A 53 -8.71 -5.52 -0.12
CA GLY A 53 -9.82 -4.68 0.31
C GLY A 53 -10.20 -4.81 1.77
N GLY A 54 -11.33 -4.20 2.09
CA GLY A 54 -11.85 -4.09 3.44
C GLY A 54 -11.37 -2.83 4.19
N PRO A 55 -11.86 -2.60 5.41
CA PRO A 55 -11.60 -1.37 6.16
C PRO A 55 -10.12 -1.08 6.41
N GLU A 56 -9.32 -2.14 6.60
CA GLU A 56 -7.87 -2.08 6.77
C GLU A 56 -7.11 -1.71 5.49
N LYS A 57 -7.77 -1.68 4.34
CA LYS A 57 -7.18 -1.43 3.02
C LYS A 57 -8.04 -0.47 2.21
N ALA A 58 -8.73 0.44 2.90
CA ALA A 58 -9.70 1.35 2.30
C ALA A 58 -9.03 2.29 1.27
N ILE A 59 -7.88 2.85 1.62
CA ILE A 59 -7.16 3.82 0.77
C ILE A 59 -5.72 3.36 0.58
N HIS A 60 -5.30 3.14 -0.67
CA HIS A 60 -3.91 2.87 -1.02
C HIS A 60 -3.19 4.17 -1.38
N LEU A 61 -2.05 4.44 -0.76
CA LEU A 61 -1.16 5.54 -1.11
C LEU A 61 0.15 4.99 -1.67
N TYR A 62 0.60 5.53 -2.80
CA TYR A 62 1.91 5.25 -3.37
C TYR A 62 2.71 6.54 -3.57
N PRO A 63 3.95 6.63 -3.05
CA PRO A 63 4.78 7.81 -3.25
C PRO A 63 5.11 8.06 -4.72
N SER A 64 4.88 9.29 -5.21
CA SER A 64 5.16 9.65 -6.60
C SER A 64 6.66 9.65 -6.91
N VAL A 65 7.50 9.86 -5.89
CA VAL A 65 8.97 9.85 -6.00
C VAL A 65 9.53 8.52 -6.53
N HIS A 66 8.83 7.41 -6.30
CA HIS A 66 9.28 6.09 -6.72
C HIS A 66 9.19 5.86 -8.23
N TYR A 67 8.31 6.58 -8.94
CA TYR A 67 8.15 6.42 -10.39
C TYR A 67 9.43 6.73 -11.15
N ALA A 68 10.17 7.78 -10.77
CA ALA A 68 11.43 8.12 -11.42
C ALA A 68 12.47 6.99 -11.27
N SER A 69 12.54 6.36 -10.09
CA SER A 69 13.41 5.21 -9.88
C SER A 69 12.98 4.00 -10.72
N TRP A 70 11.68 3.73 -10.82
CA TRP A 70 11.18 2.63 -11.65
C TRP A 70 11.43 2.85 -13.15
N VAL A 71 11.27 4.08 -13.64
CA VAL A 71 11.59 4.41 -15.04
C VAL A 71 13.10 4.24 -15.30
N THR A 72 13.94 4.61 -14.34
CA THR A 72 15.40 4.41 -14.45
C THR A 72 15.77 2.92 -14.51
N GLU A 73 15.12 2.09 -13.68
CA GLU A 73 15.39 0.65 -13.59
C GLU A 73 14.72 -0.16 -14.74
N TYR A 74 13.59 0.32 -15.25
CA TYR A 74 12.77 -0.33 -16.28
C TYR A 74 12.36 0.70 -17.37
N PRO A 75 13.31 1.19 -18.18
CA PRO A 75 13.03 2.24 -19.16
C PRO A 75 11.99 1.85 -20.21
N HIS A 76 11.88 0.56 -20.55
CA HIS A 76 10.83 0.06 -21.46
C HIS A 76 9.40 0.17 -20.91
N LEU A 77 9.25 0.45 -19.61
CA LEU A 77 7.96 0.64 -18.95
C LEU A 77 7.59 2.12 -18.74
N GLU A 78 8.40 3.08 -19.23
CA GLU A 78 8.20 4.51 -19.01
C GLU A 78 6.77 4.97 -19.30
N SER A 79 6.21 4.58 -20.45
CA SER A 79 4.84 4.93 -20.86
C SER A 79 3.74 4.34 -19.98
N GLN A 80 4.07 3.37 -19.13
CA GLN A 80 3.14 2.71 -18.20
C GLN A 80 3.33 3.20 -16.75
N MET A 81 4.48 3.79 -16.41
CA MET A 81 4.91 4.12 -15.05
C MET A 81 4.53 5.56 -14.66
N GLN A 82 3.23 5.79 -14.50
CA GLN A 82 2.67 7.07 -14.07
C GLN A 82 1.82 6.91 -12.79
N PRO A 83 1.58 7.98 -12.02
CA PRO A 83 0.65 7.97 -10.90
C PRO A 83 -0.69 7.28 -11.25
N GLY A 84 -1.14 6.42 -10.35
CA GLY A 84 -2.25 5.48 -10.48
C GLY A 84 -1.81 4.08 -10.95
N SER A 85 -0.59 3.92 -11.49
CA SER A 85 -0.18 2.67 -12.12
C SER A 85 0.16 1.53 -11.15
N PHE A 86 0.45 1.81 -9.88
CA PHE A 86 0.63 0.76 -8.87
C PHE A 86 -0.69 0.36 -8.20
N GLY A 87 -1.81 0.93 -8.66
CA GLY A 87 -3.15 0.66 -8.17
C GLY A 87 -3.52 1.49 -6.95
N GLU A 88 -2.82 2.59 -6.72
CA GLU A 88 -3.05 3.53 -5.64
C GLU A 88 -4.25 4.43 -5.88
N ASN A 89 -4.85 4.85 -4.77
CA ASN A 89 -5.91 5.84 -4.74
C ASN A 89 -5.33 7.25 -4.58
N ILE A 90 -4.26 7.39 -3.81
CA ILE A 90 -3.63 8.67 -3.49
C ILE A 90 -2.17 8.63 -3.93
N SER A 91 -1.73 9.64 -4.66
CA SER A 91 -0.32 9.88 -4.99
C SER A 91 0.16 11.15 -4.29
N VAL A 92 1.32 11.07 -3.64
CA VAL A 92 1.94 12.20 -2.92
C VAL A 92 3.45 12.19 -3.14
N GLY A 93 4.01 13.36 -3.39
CA GLY A 93 5.45 13.58 -3.52
C GLY A 93 6.15 13.89 -2.20
N CYS A 94 7.48 13.88 -2.24
CA CYS A 94 8.35 14.28 -1.12
C CYS A 94 8.09 13.52 0.20
N MET A 95 7.63 12.28 0.12
CA MET A 95 7.51 11.38 1.26
C MET A 95 7.74 9.93 0.80
N ASP A 96 8.22 9.06 1.68
CA ASP A 96 8.37 7.64 1.40
C ASP A 96 8.03 6.75 2.62
N GLU A 97 8.32 5.45 2.52
CA GLU A 97 8.09 4.47 3.59
C GLU A 97 8.86 4.77 4.89
N GLY A 98 9.90 5.61 4.86
CA GLY A 98 10.62 6.08 6.04
C GLY A 98 9.86 7.17 6.82
N ASP A 99 8.98 7.91 6.16
CA ASP A 99 8.29 9.07 6.74
C ASP A 99 6.97 8.74 7.45
N VAL A 100 6.47 7.51 7.31
CA VAL A 100 5.20 7.05 7.88
C VAL A 100 5.42 5.97 8.94
N CYS A 101 4.77 6.10 10.09
CA CYS A 101 4.90 5.21 11.24
C CYS A 101 3.56 4.58 11.63
N LEU A 102 3.58 3.34 12.14
CA LEU A 102 2.37 2.60 12.54
C LEU A 102 1.42 3.44 13.39
N GLY A 103 0.13 3.43 13.02
CA GLY A 103 -0.90 4.22 13.71
C GLY A 103 -0.83 5.72 13.47
N ASP A 104 0.08 6.22 12.61
CA ASP A 104 0.06 7.62 12.19
C ASP A 104 -1.34 7.97 11.66
N ARG A 105 -1.91 9.04 12.17
CA ARG A 105 -3.17 9.59 11.67
C ARG A 105 -2.88 10.80 10.82
N PHE A 106 -3.58 10.85 9.69
CA PHE A 106 -3.50 11.95 8.75
C PHE A 106 -4.87 12.54 8.48
N ARG A 107 -4.92 13.86 8.34
CA ARG A 107 -6.01 14.53 7.65
C ARG A 107 -5.77 14.44 6.15
N LEU A 108 -6.70 13.83 5.43
CA LEU A 108 -6.70 13.61 3.99
C LEU A 108 -7.88 14.41 3.40
N GLY A 109 -7.62 15.63 2.95
CA GLY A 109 -8.72 16.57 2.66
C GLY A 109 -9.53 16.86 3.93
N THR A 110 -10.80 16.47 3.95
CA THR A 110 -11.66 16.57 5.14
C THR A 110 -11.78 15.27 5.94
N ALA A 111 -11.25 14.15 5.44
CA ALA A 111 -11.27 12.86 6.12
C ALA A 111 -10.11 12.71 7.12
N VAL A 112 -10.28 11.83 8.12
CA VAL A 112 -9.17 11.36 8.98
C VAL A 112 -8.91 9.90 8.68
N VAL A 113 -7.66 9.57 8.38
CA VAL A 113 -7.22 8.23 7.99
C VAL A 113 -6.02 7.80 8.83
N GLU A 114 -5.89 6.51 9.11
CA GLU A 114 -4.84 5.95 9.97
C GLU A 114 -4.04 4.89 9.23
N PHE A 115 -2.70 4.97 9.31
CA PHE A 115 -1.84 3.99 8.65
C PHE A 115 -1.99 2.63 9.34
N SER A 116 -2.45 1.66 8.55
CA SER A 116 -2.85 0.34 9.03
C SER A 116 -1.78 -0.72 8.74
N GLN A 117 -1.35 -0.80 7.48
CA GLN A 117 -0.35 -1.74 6.99
C GLN A 117 0.27 -1.30 5.66
N GLY A 118 1.50 -1.74 5.43
CA GLY A 118 2.19 -1.63 4.14
C GLY A 118 1.55 -2.51 3.07
N ARG A 119 1.68 -2.10 1.81
CA ARG A 119 1.12 -2.83 0.70
C ARG A 119 2.05 -3.98 0.30
N GLN A 120 1.55 -5.21 0.37
CA GLN A 120 2.32 -6.36 -0.09
C GLN A 120 2.17 -6.51 -1.61
N PRO A 121 3.26 -6.46 -2.40
CA PRO A 121 3.18 -6.65 -3.85
C PRO A 121 2.67 -8.06 -4.18
N CYS A 122 2.00 -8.21 -5.32
CA CYS A 122 1.48 -9.51 -5.76
C CYS A 122 1.64 -9.66 -7.26
N TRP A 123 1.47 -10.89 -7.75
CA TRP A 123 1.61 -11.26 -9.16
C TRP A 123 0.77 -10.40 -10.14
N LYS A 124 -0.31 -9.75 -9.67
CA LYS A 124 -1.10 -8.82 -10.50
C LYS A 124 -0.28 -7.63 -10.99
N LEU A 125 0.78 -7.23 -10.30
CA LEU A 125 1.72 -6.23 -10.84
C LEU A 125 2.46 -6.78 -12.06
N ASN A 126 3.01 -7.99 -11.94
CA ASN A 126 3.74 -8.61 -13.05
C ASN A 126 2.85 -8.71 -14.29
N ALA A 127 1.60 -9.16 -14.09
CA ALA A 127 0.63 -9.29 -15.16
C ALA A 127 0.20 -7.95 -15.76
N ARG A 128 0.10 -6.88 -14.94
CA ARG A 128 -0.27 -5.53 -15.42
C ARG A 128 0.80 -4.97 -16.35
N PHE A 129 2.06 -5.03 -15.92
CA PHE A 129 3.18 -4.38 -16.60
C PHE A 129 3.86 -5.31 -17.62
N LEU A 130 3.42 -6.57 -17.71
CA LEU A 130 4.07 -7.63 -18.49
C LEU A 130 5.55 -7.81 -18.11
N GLU A 131 5.85 -7.62 -16.83
CA GLU A 131 7.21 -7.69 -16.26
C GLU A 131 7.27 -8.74 -15.13
N PRO A 132 7.77 -9.96 -15.41
CA PRO A 132 7.68 -11.10 -14.49
C PRO A 132 8.28 -10.89 -13.10
N ARG A 133 9.25 -9.98 -12.94
CA ARG A 133 9.98 -9.78 -11.68
C ARG A 133 9.59 -8.50 -10.93
N LEU A 134 8.64 -7.71 -11.45
CA LEU A 134 8.31 -6.40 -10.87
C LEU A 134 7.81 -6.50 -9.42
N ALA A 135 6.93 -7.46 -9.11
CA ALA A 135 6.42 -7.66 -7.75
C ALA A 135 7.54 -8.01 -6.75
N LYS A 136 8.54 -8.79 -7.19
CA LYS A 136 9.72 -9.11 -6.38
C LYS A 136 10.60 -7.87 -6.19
N ALA A 137 10.85 -7.10 -7.25
CA ALA A 137 11.60 -5.85 -7.16
C ALA A 137 10.95 -4.84 -6.20
N VAL A 138 9.62 -4.70 -6.25
CA VAL A 138 8.86 -3.85 -5.31
C VAL A 138 9.03 -4.30 -3.86
N GLN A 139 9.07 -5.61 -3.61
CA GLN A 139 9.32 -6.14 -2.28
C GLN A 139 10.74 -5.87 -1.81
N ASP A 140 11.73 -6.13 -2.67
CA ASP A 140 13.15 -6.07 -2.33
C ASP A 140 13.62 -4.64 -2.09
N THR A 141 13.09 -3.69 -2.86
CA THR A 141 13.37 -2.26 -2.70
C THR A 141 12.61 -1.64 -1.54
N GLY A 142 11.52 -2.27 -1.08
CA GLY A 142 10.63 -1.73 -0.06
C GLY A 142 9.71 -0.59 -0.55
N ARG A 143 9.82 -0.17 -1.82
CA ARG A 143 9.00 0.87 -2.48
C ARG A 143 7.59 0.38 -2.74
N THR A 144 6.88 0.11 -1.67
CA THR A 144 5.63 -0.65 -1.64
C THR A 144 4.39 0.22 -1.58
N GLY A 145 4.49 1.43 -1.02
CA GLY A 145 3.33 2.19 -0.58
C GLY A 145 2.60 1.51 0.57
N TRP A 146 1.46 2.09 0.97
CA TRP A 146 0.73 1.63 2.15
C TRP A 146 -0.77 1.87 2.08
N TYR A 147 -1.46 1.23 3.01
CA TYR A 147 -2.89 1.38 3.19
C TYR A 147 -3.22 2.22 4.41
N PHE A 148 -4.28 3.00 4.28
CA PHE A 148 -4.98 3.59 5.38
C PHE A 148 -6.32 2.90 5.63
N ARG A 149 -6.68 2.80 6.91
CA ARG A 149 -8.07 2.66 7.35
C ARG A 149 -8.68 4.05 7.55
N VAL A 150 -9.99 4.17 7.38
CA VAL A 150 -10.69 5.46 7.56
C VAL A 150 -11.23 5.54 8.98
N ILE A 151 -10.85 6.59 9.71
CA ILE A 151 -11.29 6.87 11.07
C ILE A 151 -12.52 7.79 11.03
N GLU A 152 -12.43 8.86 10.23
CA GLU A 152 -13.54 9.79 10.00
C GLU A 152 -13.77 9.94 8.49
N PRO A 153 -14.96 9.61 7.99
CA PRO A 153 -15.32 9.84 6.59
C PRO A 153 -15.24 11.32 6.20
N GLY A 154 -15.05 11.57 4.91
CA GLY A 154 -14.94 12.94 4.39
C GLY A 154 -14.83 12.97 2.88
N THR A 155 -14.11 13.96 2.36
CA THR A 155 -13.87 14.14 0.94
C THR A 155 -12.41 14.50 0.69
N VAL A 156 -11.88 14.08 -0.46
CA VAL A 156 -10.53 14.40 -0.90
C VAL A 156 -10.53 14.77 -2.38
N SER A 157 -9.69 15.72 -2.77
CA SER A 157 -9.38 16.09 -4.15
C SER A 157 -7.87 16.16 -4.35
N ALA A 158 -7.42 16.02 -5.60
CA ALA A 158 -6.06 16.44 -5.94
C ALA A 158 -5.89 17.94 -5.61
N GLY A 159 -4.72 18.31 -5.09
CA GLY A 159 -4.42 19.63 -4.56
C GLY A 159 -4.73 19.82 -3.07
N ASP A 160 -5.50 18.91 -2.46
CA ASP A 160 -5.72 18.93 -1.00
C ASP A 160 -4.43 18.57 -0.24
N ALA A 161 -4.45 18.81 1.08
CA ALA A 161 -3.37 18.43 1.96
C ALA A 161 -3.52 16.99 2.51
N LEU A 162 -2.39 16.31 2.61
CA LEU A 162 -2.17 15.19 3.53
C LEU A 162 -1.34 15.70 4.71
N GLU A 163 -1.94 15.75 5.90
CA GLU A 163 -1.33 16.36 7.08
C GLU A 163 -1.31 15.39 8.25
N LEU A 164 -0.12 15.12 8.80
CA LEU A 164 0.04 14.29 10.00
C LEU A 164 -0.58 15.00 11.20
N VAL A 165 -1.54 14.35 11.86
CA VAL A 165 -2.21 14.86 13.07
C VAL A 165 -1.80 14.14 14.34
N GLU A 166 -1.40 12.87 14.25
CA GLU A 166 -0.99 12.06 15.41
C GLU A 166 0.07 11.03 15.00
N ARG A 167 1.04 10.75 15.88
CA ARG A 167 2.10 9.74 15.68
C ARG A 167 2.32 8.93 16.97
N PRO A 168 1.56 7.85 17.19
CA PRO A 168 1.65 7.07 18.42
C PRO A 168 2.90 6.18 18.47
N HIS A 169 3.35 5.63 17.34
CA HIS A 169 4.47 4.68 17.29
C HIS A 169 5.63 5.17 16.40
N GLY A 170 6.21 6.33 16.74
CA GLY A 170 7.23 6.99 15.92
C GLY A 170 8.53 6.20 15.67
N SER A 171 8.79 5.14 16.43
CA SER A 171 9.92 4.22 16.20
C SER A 171 9.62 3.12 15.18
N TRP A 172 8.37 3.00 14.73
CA TRP A 172 7.88 1.92 13.87
C TRP A 172 7.50 2.45 12.49
N SER A 173 8.51 2.97 11.77
CA SER A 173 8.33 3.36 10.37
C SER A 173 7.98 2.16 9.49
N LEU A 174 7.27 2.39 8.39
CA LEU A 174 7.00 1.36 7.41
C LEU A 174 8.30 0.76 6.85
N ALA A 175 9.34 1.57 6.63
CA ALA A 175 10.66 1.08 6.25
C ALA A 175 11.23 0.06 7.28
N ARG A 176 11.11 0.33 8.59
CA ARG A 176 11.51 -0.61 9.65
C ARG A 176 10.70 -1.90 9.58
N VAL A 177 9.38 -1.81 9.45
CA VAL A 177 8.51 -3.00 9.39
C VAL A 177 8.78 -3.83 8.14
N THR A 178 8.95 -3.19 7.00
CA THR A 178 9.32 -3.83 5.73
C THR A 178 10.65 -4.58 5.85
N ARG A 179 11.67 -3.96 6.45
CA ARG A 179 12.96 -4.61 6.73
C ARG A 179 12.77 -5.83 7.64
N LEU A 180 11.99 -5.71 8.71
CA LEU A 180 11.69 -6.82 9.61
C LEU A 180 11.01 -7.98 8.88
N PHE A 181 10.13 -7.72 7.92
CA PHE A 181 9.43 -8.78 7.20
C PHE A 181 10.20 -9.42 6.06
N TYR A 182 11.15 -8.73 5.43
CA TYR A 182 11.83 -9.22 4.22
C TYR A 182 13.34 -9.41 4.36
N VAL A 183 13.97 -8.86 5.40
CA VAL A 183 15.43 -8.94 5.60
C VAL A 183 15.74 -9.60 6.95
N ASP A 184 15.31 -9.00 8.06
CA ASP A 184 15.63 -9.47 9.42
C ASP A 184 14.52 -10.40 9.96
N GLN A 185 14.13 -11.38 9.16
CA GLN A 185 12.82 -12.04 9.21
C GLN A 185 12.48 -12.80 10.50
N LEU A 186 13.50 -13.20 11.27
CA LEU A 186 13.41 -13.95 12.52
C LEU A 186 14.01 -13.19 13.70
N ASN A 187 14.07 -11.86 13.62
CA ASN A 187 14.37 -11.03 14.79
C ASN A 187 13.18 -11.11 15.77
N TYR A 188 13.25 -12.05 16.71
CA TYR A 188 12.15 -12.35 17.62
C TYR A 188 11.76 -11.18 18.52
N ASP A 189 12.73 -10.46 19.08
CA ASP A 189 12.47 -9.28 19.93
C ASP A 189 11.66 -8.23 19.17
N ALA A 190 12.06 -7.91 17.94
CA ALA A 190 11.34 -6.95 17.12
C ALA A 190 9.95 -7.47 16.68
N LEU A 191 9.80 -8.79 16.45
CA LEU A 191 8.50 -9.38 16.15
C LEU A 191 7.54 -9.34 17.34
N GLU A 192 8.03 -9.56 18.57
CA GLU A 192 7.25 -9.45 19.79
C GLU A 192 6.79 -8.00 20.03
N GLU A 193 7.71 -7.04 19.93
CA GLU A 193 7.38 -5.61 20.03
C GLU A 193 6.33 -5.20 18.99
N LEU A 194 6.51 -5.61 17.72
CA LEU A 194 5.56 -5.31 16.64
C LEU A 194 4.18 -5.92 16.94
N ALA A 195 4.14 -7.20 17.33
CA ALA A 195 2.91 -7.92 17.61
C ALA A 195 2.15 -7.37 18.83
N ALA A 196 2.79 -6.58 19.70
CA ALA A 196 2.15 -5.91 20.83
C ALA A 196 1.47 -4.57 20.47
N ILE A 197 1.74 -4.00 19.28
CA ILE A 197 1.16 -2.70 18.87
C ILE A 197 -0.35 -2.85 18.63
N ALA A 198 -1.18 -2.09 19.36
CA ALA A 198 -2.64 -2.20 19.28
C ALA A 198 -3.21 -1.82 17.89
N SER A 199 -2.67 -0.79 17.26
CA SER A 199 -3.12 -0.28 15.96
C SER A 199 -2.65 -1.12 14.75
N LEU A 200 -1.82 -2.13 14.96
CA LEU A 200 -1.30 -2.99 13.89
C LEU A 200 -2.44 -3.76 13.21
N ALA A 201 -2.49 -3.73 11.88
CA ALA A 201 -3.44 -4.53 11.12
C ALA A 201 -3.32 -6.02 11.44
N GLU A 202 -4.45 -6.69 11.58
CA GLU A 202 -4.53 -8.08 12.02
C GLU A 202 -3.74 -9.05 11.11
N SER A 203 -3.63 -8.75 9.82
CA SER A 203 -2.84 -9.55 8.88
C SER A 203 -1.34 -9.55 9.20
N TRP A 204 -0.81 -8.42 9.63
CA TRP A 204 0.58 -8.25 10.03
C TRP A 204 0.83 -8.82 11.43
N ARG A 205 -0.12 -8.66 12.36
CA ARG A 205 -0.04 -9.30 13.68
C ARG A 205 0.04 -10.82 13.55
N LYS A 206 -0.86 -11.42 12.77
CA LYS A 206 -0.85 -12.87 12.50
C LYS A 206 0.44 -13.36 11.84
N LEU A 207 1.02 -12.56 10.96
CA LEU A 207 2.31 -12.86 10.36
C LEU A 207 3.43 -12.90 11.40
N ALA A 208 3.53 -11.87 12.25
CA ALA A 208 4.52 -11.80 13.30
C ALA A 208 4.37 -12.94 14.32
N CYS A 209 3.15 -13.17 14.83
CA CYS A 209 2.87 -14.27 15.76
C CYS A 209 3.20 -15.64 15.17
N ARG A 210 2.85 -15.89 13.90
CA ARG A 210 3.17 -17.15 13.23
C ARG A 210 4.68 -17.41 13.19
N ARG A 211 5.49 -16.38 12.92
CA ARG A 211 6.96 -16.51 12.90
C ARG A 211 7.52 -16.74 14.31
N LEU A 212 6.95 -16.12 15.34
CA LEU A 212 7.30 -16.37 16.74
C LEU A 212 6.99 -17.80 17.16
N GLU A 213 5.80 -18.30 16.81
CA GLU A 213 5.34 -19.65 17.13
C GLU A 213 6.15 -20.73 16.39
N ARG A 214 6.32 -20.57 15.07
CA ARG A 214 6.90 -21.60 14.21
C ARG A 214 8.42 -21.50 14.07
N ARG A 215 9.01 -20.34 14.37
CA ARG A 215 10.43 -20.04 14.13
C ARG A 215 10.87 -20.22 12.68
N GLU A 216 9.94 -20.06 11.75
CA GLU A 216 10.12 -20.26 10.32
C GLU A 216 9.55 -19.06 9.55
N VAL A 217 10.08 -18.82 8.35
CA VAL A 217 9.55 -17.83 7.41
C VAL A 217 8.65 -18.54 6.40
N GLU A 218 7.46 -17.99 6.21
CA GLU A 218 6.51 -18.43 5.20
C GLU A 218 7.00 -18.22 3.76
N ASP A 219 6.55 -19.08 2.84
CA ASP A 219 6.87 -18.93 1.43
C ASP A 219 6.07 -17.78 0.79
N TRP A 220 6.81 -16.88 0.13
CA TRP A 220 6.26 -15.74 -0.60
C TRP A 220 5.99 -16.01 -2.09
N ASN A 221 6.47 -17.13 -2.65
CA ASN A 221 6.40 -17.44 -4.08
C ASN A 221 4.99 -17.40 -4.63
N ARG A 222 4.02 -18.02 -3.93
CA ARG A 222 2.62 -18.02 -4.35
C ARG A 222 2.04 -16.62 -4.50
N ARG A 223 2.39 -15.69 -3.59
CA ARG A 223 1.93 -14.29 -3.66
C ARG A 223 2.58 -13.54 -4.82
N LEU A 224 3.88 -13.75 -5.02
CA LEU A 224 4.69 -12.99 -5.98
C LEU A 224 4.53 -13.48 -7.42
N ASN A 225 4.43 -14.80 -7.62
CA ASN A 225 4.41 -15.43 -8.94
C ASN A 225 3.00 -15.89 -9.35
N GLY A 226 2.08 -16.09 -8.40
CA GLY A 226 0.72 -16.54 -8.69
C GLY A 226 0.60 -18.03 -9.02
N GLU A 227 1.68 -18.79 -8.79
CA GLU A 227 1.73 -20.24 -8.92
C GLU A 227 1.12 -20.90 -7.68
N ALA A 228 0.36 -21.98 -7.89
CA ALA A 228 -0.36 -22.73 -6.85
C ALA A 228 0.56 -23.76 -6.19
#